data_AF-A0A820NX02-F1
#
_entry.id   AF-A0A820NX02-F1
#
_cell.length_a   1.000
_cell.length_b   1.000
_cell.length_c   1.000
_cell.angle_alpha   90.00
_cell.angle_beta   90.00
_cell.angle_gamma   90.00
#
_symmetry.space_group_name_H-M   'P 1'
#
loop_
_entity.id
_entity.type
_entity.pdbx_description
1 polymer ?
#
loop_
_entity_poly.entity_id
_entity_poly.type
_entity_poly.pdbx_seq_one_letter_code
_entity_poly.pdbx_strand_id
1 'polypeptide(L)'
;KTFISSIQSANIEANLKDLTSRPHLAGLPEDLASAIVIEQRWIKDGLKVTKPKYNVLLSYPDDNNPNQVTLTSSSGTIIIQTSGTEQVYDTTQPKTVNPFLAYTPNGTVSS
;
A
#
# COMPACT_ATOMS: atom_id res chain seq x y z
N LYS A 1 11.49 35.45 9.02
CA LYS A 1 11.15 34.59 10.17
C LYS A 1 9.68 34.10 10.16
N THR A 2 8.92 34.33 9.09
CA THR A 2 7.46 34.11 9.00
C THR A 2 7.05 32.70 8.55
N PHE A 3 7.93 31.97 7.86
CA PHE A 3 7.62 30.62 7.35
C PHE A 3 7.47 29.57 8.45
N ILE A 4 8.42 29.50 9.40
CA ILE A 4 8.33 28.53 10.49
C ILE A 4 7.10 28.80 11.37
N SER A 5 6.75 30.07 11.58
CA SER A 5 5.54 30.44 12.33
C SER A 5 4.22 30.15 11.60
N SER A 6 4.21 29.95 10.28
CA SER A 6 3.01 29.59 9.54
C SER A 6 2.71 28.09 9.54
N ILE A 7 3.62 27.26 10.05
CA ILE A 7 3.43 25.81 10.16
C ILE A 7 2.59 25.51 11.40
N GLN A 8 1.44 24.87 11.20
CA GLN A 8 0.50 24.52 12.27
C GLN A 8 0.35 23.00 12.37
N SER A 9 0.53 22.44 13.56
CA SER A 9 0.38 21.00 13.83
C SER A 9 -1.01 20.48 13.45
N ALA A 10 -2.06 21.26 13.70
CA ALA A 10 -3.44 20.92 13.34
C ALA A 10 -3.61 20.66 11.83
N ASN A 11 -2.91 21.43 10.97
CA ASN A 11 -2.96 21.20 9.53
C ASN A 11 -2.20 19.93 9.13
N ILE A 12 -1.08 19.63 9.81
CA ILE A 12 -0.33 18.39 9.59
C ILE A 12 -1.17 17.17 9.99
N GLU A 13 -1.85 17.24 11.14
CA GLU A 13 -2.76 16.19 11.61
C GLU A 13 -3.92 15.96 10.64
N ALA A 14 -4.59 17.03 10.19
CA ALA A 14 -5.67 16.92 9.20
C ALA A 14 -5.19 16.32 7.87
N ASN A 15 -3.98 16.71 7.42
CA ASN A 15 -3.37 16.13 6.22
C ASN A 15 -3.07 14.65 6.39
N LEU A 16 -2.48 14.27 7.53
CA LEU A 16 -2.17 12.87 7.83
C LEU A 16 -3.44 12.03 7.81
N LYS A 17 -4.50 12.48 8.51
CA LYS A 17 -5.78 11.77 8.58
C LYS A 17 -6.41 11.55 7.20
N ASP A 18 -6.35 12.53 6.30
CA ASP A 18 -6.90 12.41 4.96
C ASP A 18 -6.07 11.45 4.10
N LEU A 19 -4.74 11.62 4.08
CA LEU A 19 -3.82 10.85 3.24
C LEU A 19 -3.66 9.39 3.69
N THR A 20 -3.94 9.06 4.95
CA THR A 20 -3.89 7.68 5.47
C THR A 20 -5.27 7.02 5.56
N SER A 21 -6.33 7.66 5.06
CA SER A 21 -7.69 7.13 5.18
C SER A 21 -7.92 5.83 4.37
N ARG A 22 -7.07 5.56 3.38
CA ARG A 22 -7.10 4.36 2.53
C ARG A 22 -5.69 3.89 2.16
N PRO A 23 -5.47 2.58 1.96
CA PRO A 23 -4.30 2.06 1.28
C PRO A 23 -4.16 2.71 -0.10
N HIS A 24 -2.95 3.13 -0.46
CA HIS A 24 -2.64 3.82 -1.70
C HIS A 24 -1.40 3.19 -2.34
N LEU A 25 -1.49 1.88 -2.62
CA LEU A 25 -0.41 1.15 -3.26
C LEU A 25 -0.20 1.69 -4.68
N ALA A 26 1.07 1.91 -5.04
CA ALA A 26 1.46 2.51 -6.32
C ALA A 26 0.71 1.87 -7.50
N GLY A 27 0.20 2.68 -8.42
CA GLY A 27 -0.45 2.21 -9.64
C GLY A 27 -1.91 1.75 -9.50
N LEU A 28 -2.47 1.73 -8.27
CA LEU A 28 -3.88 1.47 -8.03
C LEU A 28 -4.73 2.76 -8.09
N PRO A 29 -6.06 2.67 -8.24
CA PRO A 29 -6.94 3.84 -8.28
C PRO A 29 -6.81 4.78 -7.06
N GLU A 30 -6.57 4.22 -5.87
CA GLU A 30 -6.42 4.98 -4.62
C GLU A 30 -5.15 5.82 -4.60
N ASP A 31 -4.05 5.33 -5.18
CA ASP A 31 -2.81 6.10 -5.36
C ASP A 31 -3.04 7.31 -6.27
N LEU A 32 -3.78 7.12 -7.38
CA LEU A 32 -4.18 8.23 -8.25
C LEU A 32 -5.08 9.24 -7.50
N ALA A 33 -5.99 8.76 -6.65
CA ALA A 33 -6.85 9.63 -5.85
C ALA A 33 -6.03 10.51 -4.89
N SER A 34 -5.06 9.94 -4.19
CA SER A 34 -4.12 10.69 -3.33
C SER A 34 -3.32 11.73 -4.13
N ALA A 35 -2.84 11.37 -5.32
CA ALA A 35 -2.12 12.30 -6.19
C ALA A 35 -3.01 13.47 -6.65
N ILE A 36 -4.31 13.23 -6.92
CA ILE A 36 -5.28 14.29 -7.25
C ILE A 36 -5.52 15.22 -6.06
N VAL A 37 -5.63 14.69 -4.84
CA VAL A 37 -5.81 15.50 -3.62
C VAL A 37 -4.61 16.45 -3.43
N ILE A 38 -3.39 15.95 -3.58
CA ILE A 38 -2.16 16.76 -3.47
C ILE A 38 -2.12 17.83 -4.57
N GLU A 39 -2.39 17.44 -5.82
CA GLU A 39 -2.44 18.36 -6.97
C GLU A 39 -3.40 19.52 -6.73
N GLN A 40 -4.63 19.23 -6.28
CA GLN A 40 -5.64 20.26 -6.01
C GLN A 40 -5.23 21.20 -4.88
N ARG A 41 -4.63 20.67 -3.80
CA ARG A 41 -4.16 21.48 -2.66
C ARG A 41 -3.04 22.42 -3.08
N TRP A 42 -2.06 21.93 -3.83
CA TRP A 42 -0.95 22.77 -4.32
C TRP A 42 -1.40 23.83 -5.31
N ILE A 43 -2.36 23.54 -6.20
CA ILE A 43 -2.98 24.54 -7.07
C ILE A 43 -3.68 25.62 -6.22
N LYS A 44 -4.44 25.21 -5.21
CA LYS A 44 -5.14 26.12 -4.29
C LYS A 44 -4.18 27.03 -3.53
N ASP A 45 -3.01 26.51 -3.15
CA ASP A 45 -1.95 27.28 -2.47
C ASP A 45 -1.15 28.18 -3.42
N GLY A 46 -1.51 28.23 -4.71
CA GLY A 46 -0.92 29.13 -5.70
C GLY A 46 0.31 28.58 -6.42
N LEU A 47 0.58 27.28 -6.31
CA LEU A 47 1.70 26.64 -7.01
C LEU A 47 1.35 26.27 -8.44
N LYS A 48 2.35 26.33 -9.33
CA LYS A 48 2.26 25.70 -10.65
C LYS A 48 2.54 24.20 -10.52
N VAL A 49 1.54 23.37 -10.81
CA VAL A 49 1.60 21.92 -10.58
C VAL A 49 1.59 21.15 -11.90
N THR A 50 2.34 20.06 -11.94
CA THR A 50 2.30 19.06 -13.01
C THR A 50 2.33 17.66 -12.40
N LYS A 51 1.59 16.72 -12.99
CA LYS A 51 1.57 15.31 -12.60
C LYS A 51 2.04 14.43 -13.76
N PRO A 52 3.36 14.22 -13.92
CA PRO A 52 3.89 13.38 -14.98
C PRO A 52 3.46 11.91 -14.78
N LYS A 53 3.29 11.18 -15.88
CA LYS A 53 2.89 9.77 -15.88
C LYS A 53 3.95 8.95 -16.58
N TYR A 54 4.24 7.78 -16.02
CA TYR A 54 5.18 6.83 -16.58
C TYR A 54 4.57 5.43 -16.57
N ASN A 55 4.83 4.68 -17.64
CA ASN A 55 4.52 3.27 -17.69
C ASN A 55 5.74 2.51 -17.17
N VAL A 56 5.65 2.02 -15.93
CA VAL A 56 6.71 1.28 -15.26
C VAL A 56 6.23 -0.14 -14.96
N LEU A 57 7.16 -1.09 -14.91
CA LEU A 57 6.85 -2.45 -14.49
C LEU A 57 6.58 -2.44 -12.98
N LEU A 58 5.39 -2.87 -12.56
CA LEU A 58 5.01 -3.07 -11.17
C LEU A 58 4.77 -4.57 -10.90
N SER A 59 4.74 -4.96 -9.63
CA SER A 59 4.53 -6.33 -9.19
C SER A 59 3.50 -6.34 -8.06
N TYR A 60 2.52 -7.24 -8.16
CA TYR A 60 1.45 -7.42 -7.19
C TYR A 60 1.27 -8.92 -6.89
N PRO A 61 0.77 -9.30 -5.71
CA PRO A 61 0.41 -10.68 -5.43
C PRO A 61 -0.85 -11.09 -6.19
N ASP A 62 -1.07 -12.40 -6.28
CA ASP A 62 -2.36 -12.95 -6.71
C ASP A 62 -3.30 -13.03 -5.50
N ASP A 63 -4.41 -12.29 -5.56
CA ASP A 63 -5.42 -12.26 -4.49
C ASP A 63 -6.14 -13.60 -4.30
N ASN A 64 -6.24 -14.42 -5.35
CA ASN A 64 -6.88 -15.74 -5.31
C ASN A 64 -5.92 -16.85 -4.89
N ASN A 65 -4.61 -16.62 -5.04
CA ASN A 65 -3.55 -17.57 -4.70
C ASN A 65 -2.53 -16.89 -3.76
N PRO A 66 -2.88 -16.66 -2.48
CA PRO A 66 -1.99 -15.97 -1.54
C PRO A 66 -0.69 -16.76 -1.33
N ASN A 67 0.42 -16.03 -1.23
CA ASN A 67 1.73 -16.61 -0.94
C ASN A 67 1.74 -17.27 0.44
N GLN A 68 2.27 -18.48 0.54
CA GLN A 68 2.32 -19.23 1.81
C GLN A 68 3.66 -19.94 1.98
N VAL A 69 4.05 -20.11 3.24
CA VAL A 69 5.19 -20.94 3.66
C VAL A 69 4.66 -22.06 4.54
N THR A 70 5.07 -23.28 4.23
CA THR A 70 4.58 -24.50 4.90
C THR A 70 5.75 -25.32 5.41
N LEU A 71 5.66 -25.75 6.66
CA LEU A 71 6.53 -26.77 7.24
C LEU A 71 5.85 -28.13 7.13
N THR A 72 6.49 -29.08 6.45
CA THR A 72 5.99 -30.45 6.27
C THR A 72 6.87 -31.47 6.97
N SER A 73 6.28 -32.60 7.38
CA SER A 73 7.03 -33.78 7.84
C SER A 73 7.64 -34.53 6.66
N SER A 74 8.51 -35.51 6.94
CA SER A 74 9.04 -36.44 5.93
C SER A 74 7.96 -37.26 5.21
N SER A 75 6.77 -37.43 5.83
CA SER A 75 5.62 -38.09 5.22
C SER A 75 4.75 -37.16 4.36
N GLY A 76 5.15 -35.89 4.20
CA GLY A 76 4.39 -34.88 3.47
C GLY A 76 3.23 -34.27 4.25
N THR A 77 3.13 -34.55 5.56
CA THR A 77 2.06 -34.00 6.41
C THR A 77 2.39 -32.56 6.78
N ILE A 78 1.42 -31.65 6.63
CA ILE A 78 1.57 -30.26 7.02
C ILE A 78 1.62 -30.15 8.55
N ILE A 79 2.68 -29.56 9.08
CA ILE A 79 2.88 -29.30 10.50
C ILE A 79 2.46 -27.86 10.82
N ILE A 80 2.90 -26.90 10.01
CA ILE A 80 2.60 -25.47 10.16
C ILE A 80 2.42 -24.87 8.76
N GLN A 81 1.50 -23.92 8.63
CA GLN A 81 1.29 -23.14 7.41
C GLN A 81 1.00 -21.70 7.77
N THR A 82 1.65 -20.75 7.09
CA THR A 82 1.34 -19.32 7.24
C THR A 82 -0.03 -18.99 6.63
N SER A 83 -0.75 -18.02 7.18
CA SER A 83 -2.07 -17.58 6.66
C SER A 83 -2.03 -17.09 5.21
N GLY A 84 -0.91 -16.49 4.78
CA GLY A 84 -0.78 -15.80 3.49
C GLY A 84 -1.56 -14.49 3.40
N THR A 85 -2.26 -14.10 4.47
CA THR A 85 -3.00 -12.84 4.60
C THR A 85 -2.76 -12.26 6.00
N GLU A 86 -2.91 -10.94 6.13
CA GLU A 86 -2.92 -10.30 7.44
C GLU A 86 -4.19 -10.66 8.23
N GLN A 87 -4.09 -10.62 9.55
CA GLN A 87 -5.26 -10.73 10.41
C GLN A 87 -6.06 -9.42 10.34
N VAL A 88 -7.34 -9.51 10.01
CA VAL A 88 -8.23 -8.35 10.00
C VAL A 88 -8.64 -8.02 11.44
N TYR A 89 -8.13 -6.91 11.97
CA TYR A 89 -8.50 -6.41 13.31
C TYR A 89 -9.71 -5.46 13.27
N ASP A 90 -9.94 -4.81 12.13
CA ASP A 90 -11.03 -3.87 11.92
C ASP A 90 -11.65 -4.11 10.55
N THR A 91 -12.88 -4.63 10.52
CA THR A 91 -13.59 -4.98 9.29
C THR A 91 -14.16 -3.77 8.55
N THR A 92 -14.10 -2.58 9.16
CA THR A 92 -14.50 -1.33 8.51
C THR A 92 -13.38 -0.75 7.64
N GLN A 93 -12.14 -1.22 7.82
CA GLN A 93 -11.01 -0.75 7.03
C GLN A 93 -11.00 -1.39 5.64
N PRO A 94 -10.69 -0.60 4.59
CA PRO A 94 -10.53 -1.13 3.25
C PRO A 94 -9.40 -2.17 3.21
N LYS A 95 -9.63 -3.25 2.45
CA LYS A 95 -8.67 -4.34 2.28
C LYS A 95 -7.39 -3.82 1.61
N THR A 96 -6.22 -4.27 2.10
CA THR A 96 -4.92 -4.07 1.45
C THR A 96 -4.51 -5.35 0.70
N VAL A 97 -3.44 -5.27 -0.12
CA VAL A 97 -2.89 -6.44 -0.80
C VAL A 97 -2.32 -7.45 0.18
N ASN A 98 -2.34 -8.73 -0.19
CA ASN A 98 -1.72 -9.78 0.64
C ASN A 98 -0.21 -9.56 0.77
N PRO A 99 0.42 -9.98 1.90
CA PRO A 99 1.87 -9.91 2.06
C PRO A 99 2.63 -10.61 0.92
N PHE A 100 3.61 -9.93 0.35
CA PHE A 100 4.40 -10.45 -0.76
C PHE A 100 5.75 -9.74 -0.87
N LEU A 101 6.67 -10.35 -1.63
CA LEU A 101 7.92 -9.71 -2.02
C LEU A 101 7.80 -9.27 -3.49
N ALA A 102 7.82 -7.97 -3.74
CA ALA A 102 7.70 -7.45 -5.09
C ALA A 102 8.84 -7.97 -5.99
N TYR A 103 8.49 -8.31 -7.23
CA TYR A 103 9.38 -8.80 -8.30
C TYR A 103 9.96 -10.20 -8.12
N THR A 104 9.54 -10.97 -7.10
CA THR A 104 9.93 -12.39 -7.04
C THR A 104 9.24 -13.20 -8.13
N PRO A 105 9.93 -14.19 -8.72
CA PRO A 105 9.27 -15.13 -9.62
C PRO A 105 8.26 -15.99 -8.85
N ASN A 106 7.21 -16.42 -9.54
CA ASN A 106 6.28 -17.42 -9.03
C ASN A 106 6.97 -18.80 -9.00
N GLY A 107 6.85 -19.52 -7.90
CA GLY A 107 7.24 -20.92 -7.82
C GLY A 107 6.92 -21.54 -6.46
N THR A 108 6.61 -22.83 -6.47
CA THR A 108 6.51 -23.66 -5.26
C THR A 108 7.74 -24.56 -5.20
N VAL A 109 8.53 -24.43 -4.14
CA VAL A 109 9.79 -25.19 -3.95
C VAL A 109 9.76 -25.86 -2.59
N SER A 110 10.20 -27.12 -2.54
CA SER A 110 10.39 -27.90 -1.32
C SER A 110 11.77 -28.57 -1.35
N SER A 111 12.42 -28.66 -0.20
CA SER A 111 13.68 -29.40 0.00
C SER A 111 13.46 -30.82 0.48
#